data_AF-A0A928EWX9-F1
#
_entry.id   AF-A0A928EWX9-F1
#
_cell.length_a   1.000
_cell.length_b   1.000
_cell.length_c   1.000
_cell.angle_alpha   90.00
_cell.angle_beta   90.00
_cell.angle_gamma   90.00
#
_symmetry.space_group_name_H-M   'P 1'
#
loop_
_entity.id
_entity.type
_entity.pdbx_description
1 polymer ?
#
loop_
_entity_poly.entity_id
_entity_poly.type
_entity_poly.pdbx_seq_one_letter_code
_entity_poly.pdbx_strand_id
1 'polypeptide(L)'
;MKHTNKKGFTIVELVIVIAVIAILAAVLIPTFSNLIKKANISNDTAIAKNLNTAAISAQADTFGQAIEAAKEAGYLVAHLNAKAENVYFVWDDSTNQFLLYDLKAGKVLYSNTKEYSAAGENWYFTVNTKAEKDAVLAALANVNCNYLVGEVAALKEILAAGGEVYIDESLVLDADNRLEFVTDGANVEINLGSAQLTSNGVIANKFPIDIKKGTVVINGGVVGALGSDVDLDGKVYSTPINSDEGTNVTLNGTEFNGDDIPVQFRGVAELNNVKVNGGYLYSVYNGQVTLNNCEVYCGPDVAIWVTNTRTENGTTYYDGTSTMTINSGKYESGITDANWGAVSVHDGTIKINGGEFISAEGHMFGLIGTTCPKIVITGGTFNNATFDELVAAEDSVKAWKDLCAGDYDVAISVNEEGKTVVTITP
;
A
#
# COMPACT_ATOMS: atom_id res chain seq x y z
N MET A 1 -33.95 47.39 69.00
CA MET A 1 -33.37 46.70 67.82
C MET A 1 -34.47 46.52 66.79
N LYS A 2 -34.27 47.00 65.55
CA LYS A 2 -35.30 47.02 64.49
C LYS A 2 -35.27 45.66 63.77
N HIS A 3 -36.24 44.78 64.02
CA HIS A 3 -36.33 43.49 63.31
C HIS A 3 -36.72 43.74 61.85
N THR A 4 -35.80 43.48 60.94
CA THR A 4 -36.07 43.45 59.50
C THR A 4 -36.78 42.14 59.17
N ASN A 5 -38.10 42.22 58.95
CA ASN A 5 -38.88 41.10 58.40
C ASN A 5 -38.36 40.77 57.00
N LYS A 6 -37.45 39.79 56.90
CA LYS A 6 -37.12 39.15 55.63
C LYS A 6 -38.35 38.34 55.22
N LYS A 7 -39.17 38.89 54.32
CA LYS A 7 -40.23 38.13 53.65
C LYS A 7 -39.54 37.03 52.83
N GLY A 8 -39.52 35.81 53.37
CA GLY A 8 -39.11 34.63 52.62
C GLY A 8 -40.14 34.32 51.55
N PHE A 9 -39.66 33.89 50.38
CA PHE A 9 -40.52 33.36 49.31
C PHE A 9 -41.37 32.22 49.87
N THR A 10 -42.68 32.23 49.61
CA THR A 10 -43.52 31.11 50.03
C THR A 10 -43.28 29.90 49.13
N ILE A 11 -43.38 28.70 49.69
CA ILE A 11 -43.26 27.45 48.91
C ILE A 11 -44.31 27.44 47.79
N VAL A 12 -45.49 28.00 48.03
CA VAL A 12 -46.57 28.11 47.04
C VAL A 12 -46.16 28.96 45.84
N GLU A 13 -45.57 30.14 46.07
CA GLU A 13 -45.07 31.00 44.99
C GLU A 13 -43.99 30.28 44.16
N LEU A 14 -43.10 29.53 44.81
CA LEU A 14 -42.07 28.76 44.12
C LEU A 14 -42.68 27.63 43.26
N VAL A 15 -43.67 26.91 43.78
CA VAL A 15 -44.33 25.79 43.07
C VAL A 15 -45.10 26.28 41.83
N ILE A 16 -45.75 27.44 41.91
CA ILE A 16 -46.46 28.01 40.75
C ILE A 16 -45.45 28.40 39.64
N VAL A 17 -44.31 28.99 40.01
CA VAL A 17 -43.29 29.40 39.05
C VAL A 17 -42.72 28.20 38.27
N ILE A 18 -42.35 27.12 38.96
CA ILE A 18 -41.86 25.90 38.28
C ILE A 18 -42.94 25.26 37.40
N ALA A 19 -44.22 25.33 37.80
CA ALA A 19 -45.32 24.80 37.01
C ALA A 19 -45.53 25.58 35.71
N VAL A 20 -45.46 26.90 35.74
CA VAL A 20 -45.56 27.74 34.53
C VAL A 20 -44.35 27.54 33.62
N ILE A 21 -43.13 27.49 34.17
CA ILE A 21 -41.91 27.19 33.39
C ILE A 21 -42.03 25.82 32.71
N ALA A 22 -42.56 24.81 33.40
CA ALA A 22 -42.75 23.47 32.83
C ALA A 22 -43.71 23.47 31.63
N ILE A 23 -44.84 24.20 31.72
CA ILE A 23 -45.80 24.30 30.61
C ILE A 23 -45.18 25.04 29.42
N LEU A 24 -44.48 26.15 29.67
CA LEU A 24 -43.80 26.89 28.60
C LEU A 24 -42.70 26.06 27.94
N ALA A 25 -41.87 25.38 28.73
CA ALA A 25 -40.82 24.50 28.23
C ALA A 25 -41.39 23.35 27.39
N ALA A 26 -42.53 22.78 27.78
CA ALA A 26 -43.15 21.67 27.06
C ALA A 26 -43.52 22.01 25.60
N VAL A 27 -43.97 23.25 25.33
CA VAL A 27 -44.28 23.70 23.97
C VAL A 27 -43.03 24.23 23.25
N LEU A 28 -42.14 24.92 23.97
CA LEU A 28 -40.99 25.58 23.37
C LEU A 28 -39.88 24.61 22.95
N ILE A 29 -39.61 23.56 23.73
CA ILE A 29 -38.51 22.62 23.43
C ILE A 29 -38.67 21.99 22.03
N PRO A 30 -39.82 21.38 21.66
CA PRO A 30 -40.00 20.81 20.33
C PRO A 30 -39.89 21.85 19.20
N THR A 31 -40.41 23.07 19.43
CA THR A 31 -40.34 24.15 18.44
C THR A 31 -38.90 24.59 18.20
N PHE A 32 -38.14 24.85 19.27
CA PHE A 32 -36.74 25.24 19.14
C PHE A 32 -35.87 24.13 18.56
N SER A 33 -36.05 22.86 18.97
CA SER A 33 -35.34 21.72 18.37
C SER A 33 -35.58 21.62 16.87
N ASN A 34 -36.82 21.80 16.41
CA ASN A 34 -37.14 21.81 14.98
C ASN A 34 -36.53 23.00 14.23
N LEU A 35 -36.51 24.19 14.85
CA LEU A 35 -35.88 25.37 14.26
C LEU A 35 -34.36 25.18 14.12
N ILE A 36 -33.69 24.63 15.14
CA ILE A 36 -32.26 24.32 15.10
C ILE A 36 -31.97 23.28 14.02
N LYS A 37 -32.76 22.20 13.93
CA LYS A 37 -32.60 21.19 12.87
C LYS A 37 -32.70 21.83 11.48
N LYS A 38 -33.71 22.68 11.24
CA LYS A 38 -33.87 23.38 9.96
C LYS A 38 -32.71 24.33 9.65
N ALA A 39 -32.20 25.04 10.66
CA ALA A 39 -31.06 25.93 10.51
C ALA A 39 -29.79 25.15 10.14
N ASN A 40 -29.55 24.01 10.78
CA ASN A 40 -28.41 23.13 10.46
C ASN A 40 -28.51 22.59 9.03
N ILE A 41 -29.68 22.04 8.64
CA ILE A 41 -29.90 21.58 7.25
C ILE A 41 -29.67 22.71 6.25
N SER A 42 -30.14 23.94 6.54
CA SER A 42 -29.94 25.09 5.67
C SER A 42 -28.46 25.47 5.54
N ASN A 43 -27.69 25.37 6.62
CA ASN A 43 -26.24 25.61 6.60
C ASN A 43 -25.53 24.54 5.77
N ASP A 44 -25.87 23.27 5.99
CA ASP A 44 -25.24 22.15 5.28
C ASP A 44 -25.60 22.18 3.79
N THR A 45 -26.83 22.58 3.44
CA THR A 45 -27.25 22.82 2.05
C THR A 45 -26.41 23.89 1.37
N ALA A 46 -26.07 24.98 2.08
CA ALA A 46 -25.22 26.03 1.54
C ALA A 46 -23.80 25.53 1.27
N ILE A 47 -23.26 24.68 2.16
CA ILE A 47 -21.96 24.02 1.96
C ILE A 47 -22.01 23.11 0.73
N ALA A 48 -23.01 22.23 0.61
CA ALA A 48 -23.15 21.34 -0.54
C ALA A 48 -23.23 22.10 -1.87
N LYS A 49 -23.91 23.26 -1.88
CA LYS A 49 -23.96 24.15 -3.04
C LYS A 49 -22.57 24.72 -3.38
N ASN A 50 -21.80 25.13 -2.37
CA ASN A 50 -20.45 25.67 -2.58
C ASN A 50 -19.49 24.59 -3.10
N LEU A 51 -19.58 23.36 -2.58
CA LEU A 51 -18.81 22.22 -3.08
C LEU A 51 -19.10 21.94 -4.56
N ASN A 52 -20.38 21.91 -4.95
CA ASN A 52 -20.76 21.78 -6.35
C ASN A 52 -20.27 22.94 -7.21
N THR A 53 -20.34 24.17 -6.69
CA THR A 53 -19.84 25.36 -7.42
C THR A 53 -18.34 25.26 -7.65
N ALA A 54 -17.57 24.77 -6.67
CA ALA A 54 -16.15 24.56 -6.80
C ALA A 54 -15.83 23.46 -7.83
N ALA A 55 -16.48 22.30 -7.73
CA ALA A 55 -16.33 21.19 -8.67
C ALA A 55 -16.63 21.62 -10.12
N ILE A 56 -17.74 22.33 -10.34
CA ILE A 56 -18.10 22.86 -11.67
C ILE A 56 -17.06 23.87 -12.17
N SER A 57 -16.59 24.75 -11.29
CA SER A 57 -15.60 25.80 -11.67
C SER A 57 -14.25 25.21 -12.04
N ALA A 58 -13.87 24.10 -11.39
CA ALA A 58 -12.68 23.33 -11.68
C ALA A 58 -12.83 22.37 -12.87
N GLN A 59 -14.05 22.25 -13.44
CA GLN A 59 -14.38 21.22 -14.43
C GLN A 59 -14.01 19.81 -13.95
N ALA A 60 -14.32 19.52 -12.69
CA ALA A 60 -14.10 18.20 -12.11
C ALA A 60 -15.05 17.17 -12.74
N ASP A 61 -14.48 16.11 -13.30
CA ASP A 61 -15.22 14.99 -13.94
C ASP A 61 -15.18 13.71 -13.10
N THR A 62 -14.43 13.74 -11.99
CA THR A 62 -14.24 12.61 -11.08
C THR A 62 -14.36 13.06 -9.63
N PHE A 63 -14.64 12.11 -8.73
CA PHE A 63 -14.67 12.38 -7.29
C PHE A 63 -13.37 13.01 -6.79
N GLY A 64 -12.20 12.47 -7.18
CA GLY A 64 -10.90 12.98 -6.76
C GLY A 64 -10.68 14.45 -7.14
N GLN A 65 -11.02 14.83 -8.37
CA GLN A 65 -10.95 16.23 -8.81
C GLN A 65 -11.94 17.13 -8.07
N ALA A 66 -13.13 16.62 -7.73
CA ALA A 66 -14.11 17.37 -6.97
C ALA A 66 -13.69 17.61 -5.51
N ILE A 67 -12.95 16.66 -4.91
CA ILE A 67 -12.32 16.83 -3.60
C ILE A 67 -11.22 17.90 -3.64
N GLU A 68 -10.37 17.89 -4.67
CA GLU A 68 -9.31 18.91 -4.78
C GLU A 68 -9.90 20.30 -5.01
N ALA A 69 -10.92 20.42 -5.87
CA ALA A 69 -11.64 21.67 -6.07
C ALA A 69 -12.29 22.18 -4.77
N ALA A 70 -12.86 21.28 -3.96
CA ALA A 70 -13.39 21.64 -2.65
C ALA A 70 -12.30 22.16 -1.70
N LYS A 71 -11.13 21.52 -1.68
CA LYS A 71 -9.97 21.94 -0.88
C LYS A 71 -9.47 23.32 -1.30
N GLU A 72 -9.31 23.58 -2.60
CA GLU A 72 -8.96 24.90 -3.14
C GLU A 72 -9.98 25.97 -2.76
N ALA A 73 -11.26 25.60 -2.70
CA ALA A 73 -12.34 26.47 -2.24
C ALA A 73 -12.41 26.65 -0.70
N GLY A 74 -11.45 26.08 0.04
CA GLY A 74 -11.34 26.19 1.51
C GLY A 74 -12.16 25.17 2.28
N TYR A 75 -12.70 24.15 1.61
CA TYR A 75 -13.43 23.06 2.23
C TYR A 75 -12.55 21.81 2.27
N LEU A 76 -11.98 21.52 3.44
CA LEU A 76 -11.36 20.23 3.68
C LEU A 76 -12.46 19.18 3.77
N VAL A 77 -12.59 18.33 2.75
CA VAL A 77 -13.59 17.25 2.76
C VAL A 77 -13.36 16.30 3.93
N ALA A 78 -12.11 16.14 4.36
CA ALA A 78 -11.70 15.47 5.60
C ALA A 78 -12.42 15.97 6.88
N HIS A 79 -13.05 17.14 6.85
CA HIS A 79 -13.77 17.75 7.98
C HIS A 79 -15.22 18.14 7.62
N LEU A 80 -15.75 17.62 6.50
CA LEU A 80 -17.13 17.89 6.08
C LEU A 80 -18.11 17.08 6.94
N ASN A 81 -18.47 17.66 8.09
CA ASN A 81 -19.46 17.09 8.99
C ASN A 81 -20.74 17.90 8.85
N ALA A 82 -21.83 17.24 8.45
CA ALA A 82 -23.13 17.89 8.48
C ALA A 82 -23.48 18.24 9.94
N LYS A 83 -23.98 19.45 10.18
CA LYS A 83 -24.43 19.85 11.51
C LYS A 83 -25.78 19.23 11.86
N ALA A 84 -26.55 18.80 10.86
CA ALA A 84 -27.82 18.13 11.07
C ALA A 84 -27.60 16.64 11.40
N GLU A 85 -28.28 16.15 12.44
CA GLU A 85 -28.18 14.74 12.85
C GLU A 85 -28.65 13.78 11.77
N ASN A 86 -27.88 12.71 11.53
CA ASN A 86 -28.12 11.67 10.51
C ASN A 86 -28.08 12.20 9.07
N VAL A 87 -27.49 13.37 8.85
CA VAL A 87 -27.33 13.95 7.53
C VAL A 87 -25.87 13.80 7.08
N TYR A 88 -25.66 13.50 5.81
CA TYR A 88 -24.34 13.25 5.24
C TYR A 88 -24.17 14.02 3.93
N PHE A 89 -22.96 14.53 3.70
CA PHE A 89 -22.55 14.91 2.34
C PHE A 89 -22.23 13.63 1.58
N VAL A 90 -22.72 13.56 0.35
CA VAL A 90 -22.57 12.38 -0.50
C VAL A 90 -22.16 12.84 -1.88
N TRP A 91 -21.17 12.22 -2.47
CA TRP A 91 -20.89 12.39 -3.89
C TRP A 91 -21.64 11.33 -4.69
N ASP A 92 -22.43 11.77 -5.66
CA ASP A 92 -23.07 10.89 -6.64
C ASP A 92 -22.27 10.93 -7.93
N ASP A 93 -21.56 9.85 -8.21
CA ASP A 93 -20.69 9.72 -9.38
C ASP A 93 -21.48 9.66 -10.69
N SER A 94 -22.69 9.10 -10.65
CA SER A 94 -23.53 8.97 -11.85
C SER A 94 -24.00 10.33 -12.36
N THR A 95 -24.10 11.33 -11.48
CA THR A 95 -24.54 12.68 -11.83
C THR A 95 -23.47 13.76 -11.55
N ASN A 96 -22.26 13.34 -11.18
CA ASN A 96 -21.09 14.17 -10.95
C ASN A 96 -21.38 15.38 -10.03
N GLN A 97 -21.97 15.13 -8.86
CA GLN A 97 -22.39 16.19 -7.94
C GLN A 97 -22.36 15.78 -6.46
N PHE A 98 -22.25 16.78 -5.57
CA PHE A 98 -22.49 16.62 -4.14
C PHE A 98 -23.99 16.73 -3.80
N LEU A 99 -24.48 15.78 -3.03
CA LEU A 99 -25.80 15.69 -2.45
C LEU A 99 -25.74 15.90 -0.93
N LEU A 100 -26.90 16.21 -0.34
CA LEU A 100 -27.11 16.16 1.11
C LEU A 100 -28.18 15.09 1.39
N TYR A 101 -27.84 14.05 2.15
CA TYR A 101 -28.71 12.90 2.36
C TYR A 101 -29.04 12.69 3.84
N ASP A 102 -30.32 12.58 4.20
CA ASP A 102 -30.79 12.19 5.53
C ASP A 102 -30.98 10.67 5.57
N LEU A 103 -30.05 9.99 6.24
CA LEU A 103 -30.00 8.53 6.35
C LEU A 103 -31.22 7.98 7.09
N LYS A 104 -31.70 8.68 8.12
CA LYS A 104 -32.83 8.24 8.93
C LYS A 104 -34.15 8.38 8.17
N ALA A 105 -34.30 9.46 7.40
CA ALA A 105 -35.47 9.68 6.56
C ALA A 105 -35.41 8.93 5.22
N GLY A 106 -34.24 8.41 4.84
CA GLY A 106 -34.01 7.76 3.55
C GLY A 106 -34.17 8.72 2.37
N LYS A 107 -33.79 10.00 2.52
CA LYS A 107 -34.15 11.06 1.57
C LYS A 107 -33.00 12.01 1.26
N VAL A 108 -32.84 12.32 -0.02
CA VAL A 108 -32.02 13.46 -0.49
C VAL A 108 -32.69 14.79 -0.10
N LEU A 109 -32.00 15.55 0.75
CA LEU A 109 -32.40 16.88 1.20
C LEU A 109 -31.98 17.96 0.19
N TYR A 110 -30.88 17.75 -0.52
CA TYR A 110 -30.36 18.68 -1.53
C TYR A 110 -29.65 17.95 -2.66
N SER A 111 -29.86 18.45 -3.88
CA SER A 111 -29.17 18.12 -5.13
C SER A 111 -29.05 19.39 -5.96
N ASN A 112 -27.95 19.57 -6.70
CA ASN A 112 -27.77 20.73 -7.56
C ASN A 112 -28.62 20.65 -8.84
N THR A 113 -28.71 19.47 -9.46
CA THR A 113 -29.37 19.28 -10.76
C THR A 113 -30.85 18.84 -10.66
N LYS A 114 -31.32 18.45 -9.46
CA LYS A 114 -32.62 17.78 -9.20
C LYS A 114 -32.72 16.34 -9.75
N GLU A 115 -31.69 15.88 -10.44
CA GLU A 115 -31.50 14.49 -10.85
C GLU A 115 -30.40 13.90 -9.97
N TYR A 116 -30.55 12.64 -9.58
CA TYR A 116 -29.58 11.88 -8.79
C TYR A 116 -29.88 10.39 -8.98
N SER A 117 -28.86 9.55 -8.86
CA SER A 117 -29.00 8.09 -8.95
C SER A 117 -29.79 7.53 -7.76
N ALA A 118 -30.17 6.25 -7.85
CA ALA A 118 -30.86 5.60 -6.74
C ALA A 118 -29.97 5.61 -5.49
N ALA A 119 -30.59 5.75 -4.31
CA ALA A 119 -29.84 5.88 -3.08
C ALA A 119 -28.92 4.67 -2.85
N GLY A 120 -27.61 4.94 -2.88
CA GLY A 120 -26.56 3.96 -2.68
C GLY A 120 -25.90 3.43 -3.95
N GLU A 121 -26.45 3.66 -5.14
CA GLU A 121 -25.79 3.26 -6.38
C GLU A 121 -24.71 4.28 -6.77
N ASN A 122 -23.44 3.88 -6.71
CA ASN A 122 -22.28 4.73 -7.04
C ASN A 122 -22.18 6.02 -6.18
N TRP A 123 -22.64 5.93 -4.92
CA TRP A 123 -22.56 7.01 -3.95
C TRP A 123 -21.34 6.87 -3.05
N TYR A 124 -20.64 7.97 -2.81
CA TYR A 124 -19.50 8.07 -1.91
C TYR A 124 -19.88 8.95 -0.71
N PHE A 125 -20.02 8.34 0.46
CA PHE A 125 -20.38 9.03 1.70
C PHE A 125 -19.15 9.63 2.39
N THR A 126 -19.30 10.83 2.93
CA THR A 126 -18.32 11.42 3.85
C THR A 126 -18.71 11.08 5.30
N VAL A 127 -17.98 10.19 5.96
CA VAL A 127 -18.23 9.79 7.36
C VAL A 127 -16.99 10.05 8.23
N ASN A 128 -17.19 10.34 9.51
CA ASN A 128 -16.09 10.75 10.41
C ASN A 128 -15.92 9.80 11.60
N THR A 129 -16.87 8.89 11.80
CA THR A 129 -16.80 7.88 12.87
C THR A 129 -17.15 6.49 12.34
N LYS A 130 -16.57 5.45 12.97
CA LYS A 130 -16.85 4.06 12.57
C LYS A 130 -18.34 3.73 12.77
N ALA A 131 -18.93 4.29 13.82
CA ALA A 131 -20.36 4.15 14.09
C ALA A 131 -21.24 4.73 12.97
N GLU A 132 -20.84 5.86 12.38
CA GLU A 132 -21.53 6.44 11.22
C GLU A 132 -21.39 5.54 9.99
N LYS A 133 -20.19 5.02 9.73
CA LYS A 133 -19.95 4.09 8.62
C LYS A 133 -20.81 2.83 8.74
N ASP A 134 -20.79 2.19 9.91
CA ASP A 134 -21.56 0.98 10.19
C ASP A 134 -23.07 1.25 10.03
N ALA A 135 -23.54 2.44 10.41
CA ALA A 135 -24.93 2.85 10.23
C ALA A 135 -25.31 3.04 8.74
N VAL A 136 -24.42 3.63 7.92
CA VAL A 136 -24.67 3.81 6.48
C VAL A 136 -24.70 2.46 5.76
N LEU A 137 -23.72 1.58 6.03
CA LEU A 137 -23.64 0.24 5.45
C LEU A 137 -24.82 -0.65 5.84
N ALA A 138 -25.35 -0.48 7.05
CA ALA A 138 -26.55 -1.19 7.48
C ALA A 138 -27.84 -0.70 6.80
N ALA A 139 -27.87 0.56 6.37
CA ALA A 139 -29.05 1.20 5.81
C ALA A 139 -29.14 1.09 4.28
N LEU A 140 -28.00 1.02 3.58
CA LEU A 140 -27.93 1.02 2.12
C LEU A 140 -27.06 -0.14 1.63
N ALA A 141 -27.53 -0.87 0.63
CA ALA A 141 -26.73 -1.88 -0.06
C ALA A 141 -25.90 -1.21 -1.16
N ASN A 142 -24.64 -1.63 -1.34
CA ASN A 142 -23.72 -1.19 -2.41
C ASN A 142 -23.21 0.26 -2.33
N VAL A 143 -23.05 0.82 -1.12
CA VAL A 143 -22.49 2.16 -0.90
C VAL A 143 -20.99 2.16 -0.67
N ASN A 144 -20.29 3.12 -1.26
CA ASN A 144 -18.91 3.44 -0.92
C ASN A 144 -18.89 4.45 0.23
N CYS A 145 -18.23 4.12 1.34
CA CYS A 145 -18.13 5.00 2.50
C CYS A 145 -16.67 5.40 2.70
N ASN A 146 -16.38 6.70 2.68
CA ASN A 146 -15.05 7.24 2.91
C ASN A 146 -14.96 7.83 4.31
N TYR A 147 -14.01 7.31 5.10
CA TYR A 147 -13.67 7.88 6.41
C TYR A 147 -12.83 9.13 6.23
N LEU A 148 -13.21 10.22 6.86
CA LEU A 148 -12.63 11.53 6.67
C LEU A 148 -12.27 12.07 8.04
N VAL A 149 -11.05 11.76 8.48
CA VAL A 149 -10.47 12.35 9.69
C VAL A 149 -8.99 12.58 9.40
N GLY A 150 -8.53 13.81 9.66
CA GLY A 150 -7.10 14.14 9.65
C GLY A 150 -6.30 13.16 10.51
N GLU A 151 -5.11 12.80 10.02
CA GLU A 151 -4.22 11.76 10.54
C GLU A 151 -4.68 10.31 10.28
N VAL A 152 -4.03 9.68 9.28
CA VAL A 152 -3.70 8.24 9.08
C VAL A 152 -4.82 7.19 9.15
N ALA A 153 -5.81 7.31 10.04
CA ALA A 153 -6.90 6.34 10.22
C ALA A 153 -7.89 6.30 9.04
N ALA A 154 -7.99 7.39 8.27
CA ALA A 154 -8.87 7.53 7.11
C ALA A 154 -8.46 6.68 5.88
N LEU A 155 -7.17 6.35 5.77
CA LEU A 155 -6.65 5.57 4.63
C LEU A 155 -7.14 4.11 4.63
N LYS A 156 -7.56 3.56 5.78
CA LYS A 156 -7.91 2.15 5.94
C LYS A 156 -9.14 1.68 5.15
N GLU A 157 -9.99 2.59 4.67
CA GLU A 157 -11.31 2.22 4.11
C GLU A 157 -11.54 2.65 2.65
N ILE A 158 -10.73 3.57 2.10
CA ILE A 158 -10.70 3.89 0.65
C ILE A 158 -10.28 2.64 -0.17
N LEU A 159 -9.55 1.74 0.47
CA LEU A 159 -8.93 0.55 -0.12
C LEU A 159 -9.88 -0.61 -0.44
N ALA A 160 -11.16 -0.54 -0.05
CA ALA A 160 -12.14 -1.61 -0.26
C ALA A 160 -12.80 -1.62 -1.67
N ALA A 161 -12.56 -0.60 -2.50
CA ALA A 161 -13.31 -0.39 -3.76
C ALA A 161 -12.48 -0.42 -5.06
N GLY A 162 -11.16 -0.64 -5.00
CA GLY A 162 -10.31 -0.80 -6.20
C GLY A 162 -10.11 0.49 -7.02
N GLY A 163 -9.45 1.50 -6.45
CA GLY A 163 -9.08 2.74 -7.15
C GLY A 163 -7.62 3.18 -6.92
N GLU A 164 -7.09 3.99 -7.84
CA GLU A 164 -5.77 4.62 -7.75
C GLU A 164 -5.66 5.57 -6.54
N VAL A 165 -4.57 5.47 -5.77
CA VAL A 165 -4.34 6.32 -4.58
C VAL A 165 -3.24 7.34 -4.87
N TYR A 166 -3.63 8.62 -4.91
CA TYR A 166 -2.71 9.76 -5.02
C TYR A 166 -2.31 10.26 -3.63
N ILE A 167 -1.02 10.23 -3.32
CA ILE A 167 -0.45 10.78 -2.07
C ILE A 167 0.46 11.94 -2.43
N ASP A 168 -0.03 13.18 -2.25
CA ASP A 168 0.65 14.42 -2.68
C ASP A 168 1.48 15.09 -1.55
N GLU A 169 1.37 14.60 -0.31
CA GLU A 169 2.18 15.03 0.84
C GLU A 169 2.79 13.79 1.55
N SER A 170 4.06 13.85 1.96
CA SER A 170 4.77 12.72 2.58
C SER A 170 4.00 12.14 3.78
N LEU A 171 3.70 10.84 3.73
CA LEU A 171 2.93 10.13 4.74
C LEU A 171 3.86 9.32 5.65
N VAL A 172 3.80 9.55 6.97
CA VAL A 172 4.56 8.79 7.98
C VAL A 172 3.57 8.00 8.85
N LEU A 173 3.71 6.67 8.87
CA LEU A 173 3.01 5.80 9.82
C LEU A 173 3.90 5.59 11.04
N ASP A 174 3.41 5.87 12.24
CA ASP A 174 4.10 5.55 13.50
C ASP A 174 3.98 4.04 13.85
N ALA A 175 4.65 3.60 14.92
CA ALA A 175 4.75 2.18 15.30
C ALA A 175 3.42 1.53 15.75
N ASP A 176 2.42 2.34 16.10
CA ASP A 176 1.11 1.87 16.58
C ASP A 176 0.06 1.78 15.45
N ASN A 177 0.42 2.24 14.24
CA ASN A 177 -0.45 2.29 13.08
C ASN A 177 -0.24 1.11 12.10
N ARG A 178 -1.33 0.47 11.67
CA ARG A 178 -1.40 -0.61 10.65
C ARG A 178 -2.02 -0.05 9.38
N LEU A 179 -1.41 -0.26 8.21
CA LEU A 179 -2.02 0.02 6.90
C LEU A 179 -2.38 -1.33 6.25
N GLU A 180 -3.66 -1.53 5.96
CA GLU A 180 -4.17 -2.79 5.41
C GLU A 180 -4.88 -2.52 4.08
N PHE A 181 -4.39 -3.17 3.04
CA PHE A 181 -4.90 -3.08 1.69
C PHE A 181 -5.85 -4.26 1.46
N VAL A 182 -7.17 -3.99 1.43
CA VAL A 182 -8.22 -5.02 1.23
C VAL A 182 -8.94 -4.74 -0.08
N THR A 183 -8.32 -5.03 -1.22
CA THR A 183 -9.02 -4.94 -2.51
C THR A 183 -9.84 -6.22 -2.77
N ASP A 184 -10.78 -6.19 -3.71
CA ASP A 184 -11.55 -7.37 -4.17
C ASP A 184 -11.08 -7.76 -5.58
N GLY A 185 -9.83 -8.24 -5.68
CA GLY A 185 -9.26 -8.71 -6.96
C GLY A 185 -8.57 -7.64 -7.82
N ALA A 186 -8.32 -6.44 -7.31
CA ALA A 186 -7.66 -5.35 -8.05
C ALA A 186 -6.28 -5.00 -7.47
N ASN A 187 -5.32 -4.69 -8.34
CA ASN A 187 -4.00 -4.18 -7.93
C ASN A 187 -4.14 -2.83 -7.21
N VAL A 188 -3.31 -2.60 -6.20
CA VAL A 188 -3.21 -1.29 -5.56
C VAL A 188 -2.10 -0.50 -6.25
N GLU A 189 -2.47 0.55 -7.00
CA GLU A 189 -1.51 1.48 -7.57
C GLU A 189 -1.25 2.66 -6.63
N ILE A 190 0.00 2.81 -6.17
CA ILE A 190 0.43 3.96 -5.37
C ILE A 190 1.30 4.87 -6.23
N ASN A 191 0.83 6.12 -6.44
CA ASN A 191 1.57 7.16 -7.15
C ASN A 191 1.97 8.27 -6.17
N LEU A 192 3.27 8.35 -5.86
CA LEU A 192 3.81 9.26 -4.84
C LEU A 192 4.40 10.54 -5.43
N GLY A 193 4.58 10.68 -6.75
CA GLY A 193 5.24 11.86 -7.33
C GLY A 193 6.60 12.15 -6.69
N SER A 194 6.74 13.29 -5.99
CA SER A 194 7.92 13.65 -5.17
C SER A 194 7.76 13.37 -3.66
N ALA A 195 6.61 12.85 -3.23
CA ALA A 195 6.31 12.51 -1.84
C ALA A 195 7.01 11.20 -1.41
N GLN A 196 7.14 11.01 -0.09
CA GLN A 196 7.69 9.81 0.53
C GLN A 196 6.64 9.10 1.38
N LEU A 197 6.54 7.77 1.26
CA LEU A 197 5.80 6.93 2.19
C LEU A 197 6.78 6.30 3.18
N THR A 198 6.69 6.63 4.47
CA THR A 198 7.48 6.00 5.55
C THR A 198 6.57 5.20 6.47
N SER A 199 6.65 3.87 6.48
CA SER A 199 5.92 3.04 7.45
C SER A 199 6.82 2.63 8.61
N ASN A 200 6.41 2.82 9.87
CA ASN A 200 7.08 2.21 11.04
C ASN A 200 6.25 1.08 11.70
N GLY A 201 5.15 0.66 11.06
CA GLY A 201 4.22 -0.37 11.53
C GLY A 201 3.98 -1.49 10.49
N VAL A 202 2.94 -2.32 10.69
CA VAL A 202 2.66 -3.49 9.83
C VAL A 202 1.89 -3.09 8.55
N ILE A 203 2.40 -3.48 7.38
CA ILE A 203 1.70 -3.39 6.08
C ILE A 203 1.22 -4.79 5.68
N ALA A 204 -0.09 -5.05 5.74
CA ALA A 204 -0.70 -6.30 5.28
C ALA A 204 -1.49 -6.05 3.99
N ASN A 205 -1.28 -6.84 2.94
CA ASN A 205 -2.03 -6.74 1.69
C ASN A 205 -2.52 -8.12 1.24
N LYS A 206 -3.75 -8.21 0.73
CA LYS A 206 -4.30 -9.44 0.14
C LYS A 206 -3.92 -9.61 -1.35
N PHE A 207 -3.55 -8.52 -2.04
CA PHE A 207 -3.24 -8.46 -3.48
C PHE A 207 -1.89 -7.75 -3.76
N PRO A 208 -1.34 -7.74 -4.99
CA PRO A 208 -0.10 -7.04 -5.33
C PRO A 208 -0.11 -5.52 -5.04
N ILE A 209 1.00 -4.97 -4.54
CA ILE A 209 1.25 -3.50 -4.49
C ILE A 209 2.08 -3.11 -5.71
N ASP A 210 1.50 -2.32 -6.63
CA ASP A 210 2.20 -1.74 -7.77
C ASP A 210 2.60 -0.28 -7.46
N ILE A 211 3.89 -0.03 -7.31
CA ILE A 211 4.44 1.31 -7.09
C ILE A 211 4.86 1.88 -8.44
N LYS A 212 4.13 2.89 -8.93
CA LYS A 212 4.36 3.45 -10.28
C LYS A 212 5.52 4.46 -10.31
N LYS A 213 5.59 5.40 -9.35
CA LYS A 213 6.67 6.43 -9.23
C LYS A 213 6.80 6.97 -7.79
N GLY A 214 8.03 7.26 -7.36
CA GLY A 214 8.35 7.94 -6.08
C GLY A 214 9.30 7.16 -5.15
N THR A 215 9.41 7.58 -3.87
CA THR A 215 10.27 6.95 -2.85
C THR A 215 9.44 6.26 -1.77
N VAL A 216 9.65 4.97 -1.55
CA VAL A 216 8.97 4.17 -0.52
C VAL A 216 9.97 3.68 0.51
N VAL A 217 9.72 3.95 1.79
CA VAL A 217 10.52 3.47 2.93
C VAL A 217 9.62 2.66 3.86
N ILE A 218 9.88 1.35 3.99
CA ILE A 218 9.15 0.47 4.91
C ILE A 218 10.09 0.08 6.04
N ASN A 219 9.79 0.50 7.27
CA ASN A 219 10.50 0.13 8.51
C ASN A 219 9.62 -0.85 9.32
N GLY A 220 9.88 -2.15 9.17
CA GLY A 220 9.19 -3.22 9.88
C GLY A 220 7.85 -3.65 9.25
N GLY A 221 7.33 -4.80 9.70
CA GLY A 221 6.01 -5.33 9.29
C GLY A 221 6.08 -6.67 8.53
N VAL A 222 4.91 -7.32 8.40
CA VAL A 222 4.72 -8.57 7.62
C VAL A 222 3.88 -8.28 6.38
N VAL A 223 4.45 -8.45 5.19
CA VAL A 223 3.78 -8.40 3.89
C VAL A 223 3.54 -9.84 3.42
N GLY A 224 2.35 -10.22 2.95
CA GLY A 224 2.14 -11.60 2.50
C GLY A 224 0.91 -11.75 1.61
N ALA A 225 1.00 -12.56 0.56
CA ALA A 225 -0.15 -12.89 -0.28
C ALA A 225 -0.90 -14.08 0.35
N LEU A 226 -2.22 -13.95 0.50
CA LEU A 226 -3.09 -15.04 0.95
C LEU A 226 -3.96 -15.54 -0.21
N GLY A 227 -3.54 -16.65 -0.83
CA GLY A 227 -4.42 -17.54 -1.60
C GLY A 227 -4.72 -17.15 -3.06
N SER A 228 -4.34 -18.06 -3.96
CA SER A 228 -4.81 -18.30 -5.34
C SER A 228 -5.50 -17.15 -6.09
N ASP A 229 -4.71 -16.25 -6.69
CA ASP A 229 -5.13 -15.60 -7.95
C ASP A 229 -4.76 -16.54 -9.10
N VAL A 230 -5.79 -17.19 -9.64
CA VAL A 230 -5.70 -18.03 -10.84
C VAL A 230 -6.05 -17.15 -12.03
N ASP A 231 -5.10 -16.86 -12.92
CA ASP A 231 -5.41 -16.26 -14.22
C ASP A 231 -6.31 -17.23 -15.04
N LEU A 232 -7.03 -16.74 -16.05
CA LEU A 232 -8.01 -17.46 -16.87
C LEU A 232 -7.48 -18.77 -17.51
N ASP A 233 -6.15 -18.98 -17.50
CA ASP A 233 -5.44 -20.16 -17.98
C ASP A 233 -4.83 -21.07 -16.89
N GLY A 234 -5.12 -20.84 -15.60
CA GLY A 234 -4.75 -21.80 -14.53
C GLY A 234 -3.35 -21.63 -13.91
N LYS A 235 -2.66 -20.49 -14.12
CA LYS A 235 -1.35 -20.21 -13.49
C LYS A 235 -1.44 -19.13 -12.41
N VAL A 236 -0.67 -19.32 -11.33
CA VAL A 236 -0.56 -18.41 -10.18
C VAL A 236 0.68 -17.53 -10.36
N TYR A 237 0.51 -16.20 -10.33
CA TYR A 237 1.61 -15.22 -10.32
C TYR A 237 1.18 -14.00 -9.50
N SER A 238 1.51 -13.93 -8.20
CA SER A 238 1.28 -12.69 -7.42
C SER A 238 2.58 -12.18 -6.79
N THR A 239 3.07 -11.04 -7.29
CA THR A 239 4.21 -10.32 -6.71
C THR A 239 3.72 -9.44 -5.54
N PRO A 240 4.27 -9.52 -4.32
CA PRO A 240 3.77 -8.76 -3.17
C PRO A 240 4.15 -7.27 -3.26
N ILE A 241 5.24 -6.96 -3.97
CA ILE A 241 5.66 -5.62 -4.35
C ILE A 241 6.16 -5.70 -5.80
N ASN A 242 5.71 -4.78 -6.63
CA ASN A 242 6.25 -4.51 -7.96
C ASN A 242 6.52 -3.01 -8.05
N SER A 243 7.74 -2.63 -8.45
CA SER A 243 8.16 -1.24 -8.56
C SER A 243 8.46 -0.93 -10.02
N ASP A 244 7.93 0.17 -10.57
CA ASP A 244 8.20 0.58 -11.96
C ASP A 244 9.53 1.35 -12.10
N GLU A 245 9.95 1.61 -13.33
CA GLU A 245 11.17 2.35 -13.64
C GLU A 245 11.14 3.79 -13.04
N GLY A 246 12.23 4.18 -12.37
CA GLY A 246 12.33 5.47 -11.68
C GLY A 246 11.78 5.50 -10.25
N THR A 247 11.45 4.34 -9.68
CA THR A 247 11.11 4.19 -8.25
C THR A 247 12.36 3.97 -7.39
N ASN A 248 12.36 4.52 -6.17
CA ASN A 248 13.33 4.21 -5.13
C ASN A 248 12.61 3.49 -3.97
N VAL A 249 13.00 2.25 -3.67
CA VAL A 249 12.40 1.46 -2.60
C VAL A 249 13.46 1.18 -1.53
N THR A 250 13.16 1.45 -0.27
CA THR A 250 13.99 1.06 0.87
C THR A 250 13.16 0.22 1.83
N LEU A 251 13.56 -1.01 2.08
CA LEU A 251 12.92 -1.91 3.05
C LEU A 251 13.87 -2.12 4.23
N ASN A 252 13.38 -1.99 5.45
CA ASN A 252 14.15 -2.13 6.68
C ASN A 252 13.39 -3.06 7.64
N GLY A 253 13.88 -4.27 7.90
CA GLY A 253 13.24 -5.18 8.87
C GLY A 253 11.88 -5.74 8.42
N THR A 254 11.61 -5.75 7.12
CA THR A 254 10.34 -6.23 6.53
C THR A 254 10.37 -7.75 6.37
N GLU A 255 9.26 -8.43 6.66
CA GLU A 255 9.11 -9.88 6.46
C GLU A 255 8.04 -10.17 5.41
N PHE A 256 8.39 -10.94 4.38
CA PHE A 256 7.50 -11.45 3.36
C PHE A 256 7.12 -12.90 3.69
N ASN A 257 5.84 -13.24 3.69
CA ASN A 257 5.34 -14.59 4.01
C ASN A 257 4.36 -15.08 2.94
N GLY A 258 4.64 -16.24 2.34
CA GLY A 258 3.73 -17.02 1.49
C GLY A 258 4.44 -17.79 0.38
N ASP A 259 3.77 -18.79 -0.19
CA ASP A 259 4.36 -19.78 -1.12
C ASP A 259 4.45 -19.27 -2.57
N ASP A 260 5.61 -19.45 -3.21
CA ASP A 260 6.01 -19.03 -4.57
C ASP A 260 5.73 -17.56 -4.89
N ILE A 261 6.05 -16.67 -3.96
CA ILE A 261 5.80 -15.22 -4.08
C ILE A 261 7.05 -14.47 -4.61
N PRO A 262 7.06 -13.96 -5.85
CA PRO A 262 8.14 -13.10 -6.37
C PRO A 262 8.11 -11.66 -5.82
N VAL A 263 9.11 -11.22 -5.06
CA VAL A 263 9.30 -9.79 -4.72
C VAL A 263 10.05 -9.09 -5.86
N GLN A 264 9.35 -8.29 -6.66
CA GLN A 264 9.89 -7.74 -7.91
C GLN A 264 10.27 -6.25 -7.81
N PHE A 265 11.43 -5.89 -8.36
CA PHE A 265 11.89 -4.50 -8.45
C PHE A 265 12.33 -4.15 -9.88
N ARG A 266 11.78 -3.07 -10.45
CA ARG A 266 12.19 -2.47 -11.76
C ARG A 266 12.85 -1.10 -11.61
N GLY A 267 13.02 -0.63 -10.37
CA GLY A 267 13.71 0.62 -10.02
C GLY A 267 14.93 0.38 -9.13
N VAL A 268 15.35 1.41 -8.39
CA VAL A 268 16.40 1.27 -7.37
C VAL A 268 15.76 0.72 -6.10
N ALA A 269 16.31 -0.35 -5.54
CA ALA A 269 15.84 -0.92 -4.29
C ALA A 269 16.99 -1.20 -3.32
N GLU A 270 16.81 -0.88 -2.05
CA GLU A 270 17.72 -1.18 -0.95
C GLU A 270 16.98 -1.93 0.15
N LEU A 271 17.37 -3.17 0.39
CA LEU A 271 16.73 -4.06 1.36
C LEU A 271 17.70 -4.29 2.51
N ASN A 272 17.29 -3.95 3.73
CA ASN A 272 18.06 -4.08 4.94
C ASN A 272 17.30 -4.96 5.94
N ASN A 273 17.88 -6.09 6.36
CA ASN A 273 17.25 -7.01 7.32
C ASN A 273 15.87 -7.52 6.87
N VAL A 274 15.69 -7.73 5.56
CA VAL A 274 14.43 -8.23 5.00
C VAL A 274 14.40 -9.75 5.07
N LYS A 275 13.27 -10.33 5.48
CA LYS A 275 13.03 -11.78 5.43
C LYS A 275 12.02 -12.12 4.34
N VAL A 276 12.20 -13.20 3.60
CA VAL A 276 11.26 -13.71 2.60
C VAL A 276 11.08 -15.20 2.86
N ASN A 277 9.89 -15.61 3.29
CA ASN A 277 9.54 -17.00 3.61
C ASN A 277 8.52 -17.51 2.60
N GLY A 278 8.90 -18.54 1.84
CA GLY A 278 8.10 -19.19 0.81
C GLY A 278 8.23 -18.56 -0.58
N GLY A 279 9.00 -17.48 -0.78
CA GLY A 279 9.12 -16.77 -2.07
C GLY A 279 10.55 -16.39 -2.44
N TYR A 280 10.72 -15.60 -3.50
CA TYR A 280 12.04 -15.25 -4.06
C TYR A 280 12.20 -13.78 -4.38
N LEU A 281 13.44 -13.30 -4.40
CA LEU A 281 13.76 -11.90 -4.75
C LEU A 281 14.07 -11.80 -6.24
N TYR A 282 13.44 -10.82 -6.90
CA TYR A 282 13.46 -10.69 -8.35
C TYR A 282 13.82 -9.27 -8.79
N SER A 283 14.99 -9.08 -9.42
CA SER A 283 15.37 -7.81 -10.06
C SER A 283 15.13 -7.90 -11.56
N VAL A 284 14.34 -6.97 -12.12
CA VAL A 284 14.00 -6.99 -13.55
C VAL A 284 14.13 -5.61 -14.20
N TYR A 285 14.28 -5.56 -15.52
CA TYR A 285 14.18 -4.36 -16.37
C TYR A 285 14.74 -3.05 -15.75
N ASN A 286 16.07 -2.86 -15.79
CA ASN A 286 16.80 -1.71 -15.19
C ASN A 286 16.80 -1.65 -13.65
N GLY A 287 16.30 -2.68 -12.97
CA GLY A 287 16.34 -2.78 -11.52
C GLY A 287 17.77 -2.70 -10.96
N GLN A 288 17.98 -1.86 -9.96
CA GLN A 288 19.24 -1.77 -9.20
C GLN A 288 18.97 -2.13 -7.75
N VAL A 289 19.16 -3.40 -7.41
CA VAL A 289 18.78 -3.93 -6.10
C VAL A 289 20.01 -4.16 -5.23
N THR A 290 20.00 -3.66 -3.99
CA THR A 290 21.03 -3.90 -2.98
C THR A 290 20.42 -4.63 -1.79
N LEU A 291 21.01 -5.77 -1.41
CA LEU A 291 20.57 -6.61 -0.29
C LEU A 291 21.60 -6.55 0.84
N ASN A 292 21.15 -6.15 2.02
CA ASN A 292 21.95 -6.02 3.24
C ASN A 292 21.31 -6.89 4.33
N ASN A 293 22.00 -7.96 4.73
CA ASN A 293 21.57 -8.89 5.77
C ASN A 293 20.14 -9.43 5.58
N CYS A 294 19.78 -9.82 4.35
CA CYS A 294 18.44 -10.34 4.05
C CYS A 294 18.38 -11.87 4.21
N GLU A 295 17.24 -12.42 4.59
CA GLU A 295 17.00 -13.86 4.67
C GLU A 295 15.95 -14.23 3.61
N VAL A 296 16.23 -15.21 2.75
CA VAL A 296 15.28 -15.74 1.76
C VAL A 296 15.23 -17.24 1.93
N TYR A 297 14.03 -17.77 2.06
CA TYR A 297 13.72 -19.19 2.08
C TYR A 297 12.64 -19.42 1.02
N CYS A 298 13.03 -19.73 -0.21
CA CYS A 298 12.06 -20.14 -1.23
C CYS A 298 11.89 -21.66 -1.16
N GLY A 299 10.65 -22.14 -1.34
CA GLY A 299 10.35 -23.57 -1.36
C GLY A 299 10.99 -24.27 -2.57
N PRO A 300 10.23 -24.71 -3.58
CA PRO A 300 10.78 -25.42 -4.74
C PRO A 300 11.44 -24.51 -5.81
N ASP A 301 11.56 -23.21 -5.56
CA ASP A 301 11.98 -22.20 -6.55
C ASP A 301 13.41 -21.65 -6.30
N VAL A 302 13.90 -20.78 -7.19
CA VAL A 302 15.16 -20.02 -7.00
C VAL A 302 15.06 -19.03 -5.86
N ALA A 303 16.12 -18.76 -5.10
CA ALA A 303 16.08 -17.75 -4.03
C ALA A 303 16.26 -16.33 -4.60
N ILE A 304 17.16 -16.22 -5.58
CA ILE A 304 17.53 -14.97 -6.23
C ILE A 304 17.40 -15.14 -7.74
N TRP A 305 16.65 -14.22 -8.36
CA TRP A 305 16.55 -14.13 -9.81
C TRP A 305 16.85 -12.70 -10.27
N VAL A 306 17.70 -12.56 -11.29
CA VAL A 306 17.94 -11.28 -11.99
C VAL A 306 17.65 -11.47 -13.47
N THR A 307 16.87 -10.59 -14.10
CA THR A 307 16.70 -10.59 -15.56
C THR A 307 16.64 -9.22 -16.21
N ASN A 308 17.06 -9.13 -17.47
CA ASN A 308 16.83 -7.94 -18.32
C ASN A 308 15.63 -8.12 -19.25
N THR A 309 14.86 -9.20 -19.08
CA THR A 309 13.71 -9.51 -19.92
C THR A 309 12.41 -8.94 -19.35
N ARG A 310 11.58 -8.39 -20.22
CA ARG A 310 10.19 -8.00 -19.91
C ARG A 310 9.27 -8.68 -20.89
N THR A 311 8.27 -9.42 -20.40
CA THR A 311 7.20 -9.93 -21.26
C THR A 311 5.99 -9.00 -21.16
N GLU A 312 5.62 -8.35 -22.27
CA GLU A 312 4.37 -7.59 -22.36
C GLU A 312 3.53 -8.10 -23.50
N ASN A 313 2.25 -8.38 -23.23
CA ASN A 313 1.29 -8.83 -24.25
C ASN A 313 1.83 -10.00 -25.09
N GLY A 314 2.55 -10.94 -24.45
CA GLY A 314 3.15 -12.11 -25.09
C GLY A 314 4.45 -11.85 -25.88
N THR A 315 4.95 -10.61 -25.92
CA THR A 315 6.23 -10.26 -26.55
C THR A 315 7.30 -10.08 -25.49
N THR A 316 8.44 -10.79 -25.64
CA THR A 316 9.58 -10.65 -24.72
C THR A 316 10.57 -9.62 -25.27
N TYR A 317 10.79 -8.56 -24.51
CA TYR A 317 11.75 -7.50 -24.76
C TYR A 317 13.03 -7.77 -23.96
N TYR A 318 14.19 -7.56 -24.59
CA TYR A 318 15.53 -7.79 -24.01
C TYR A 318 16.29 -6.47 -23.90
N ASP A 319 15.65 -5.46 -23.30
CA ASP A 319 16.22 -4.12 -23.16
C ASP A 319 16.30 -3.77 -21.67
N GLY A 320 17.51 -3.62 -21.14
CA GLY A 320 17.71 -3.31 -19.73
C GLY A 320 19.12 -3.58 -19.22
N THR A 321 19.42 -3.10 -18.03
CA THR A 321 20.69 -3.29 -17.29
C THR A 321 20.43 -3.64 -15.82
N SER A 322 19.68 -4.71 -15.57
CA SER A 322 19.34 -5.11 -14.21
C SER A 322 20.58 -5.60 -13.47
N THR A 323 20.75 -5.07 -12.26
CA THR A 323 21.83 -5.43 -11.36
C THR A 323 21.28 -5.81 -9.98
N MET A 324 21.93 -6.78 -9.35
CA MET A 324 21.71 -7.07 -7.93
C MET A 324 23.05 -7.13 -7.22
N THR A 325 23.15 -6.48 -6.06
CA THR A 325 24.31 -6.53 -5.18
C THR A 325 23.90 -7.14 -3.85
N ILE A 326 24.55 -8.23 -3.46
CA ILE A 326 24.31 -8.93 -2.21
C ILE A 326 25.49 -8.69 -1.27
N ASN A 327 25.26 -8.00 -0.16
CA ASN A 327 26.31 -7.69 0.82
C ASN A 327 26.41 -8.73 1.92
N SER A 328 25.27 -9.23 2.40
CA SER A 328 25.18 -10.27 3.43
C SER A 328 23.75 -10.81 3.52
N GLY A 329 23.56 -11.94 4.19
CA GLY A 329 22.25 -12.56 4.32
C GLY A 329 22.31 -14.08 4.32
N LYS A 330 21.13 -14.71 4.29
CA LYS A 330 20.95 -16.15 4.13
C LYS A 330 19.97 -16.41 2.99
N TYR A 331 20.34 -17.21 2.01
CA TYR A 331 19.56 -17.45 0.80
C TYR A 331 19.45 -18.95 0.56
N GLU A 332 18.31 -19.51 0.92
CA GLU A 332 18.00 -20.92 0.82
C GLU A 332 17.04 -21.17 -0.33
N SER A 333 17.37 -22.12 -1.18
CA SER A 333 16.55 -22.56 -2.29
C SER A 333 16.38 -24.07 -2.29
N GLY A 334 15.13 -24.51 -2.42
CA GLY A 334 14.78 -25.91 -2.66
C GLY A 334 14.60 -26.24 -4.13
N ILE A 335 15.15 -25.44 -5.06
CA ILE A 335 15.07 -25.75 -6.49
C ILE A 335 15.76 -27.07 -6.83
N THR A 336 15.08 -27.85 -7.67
CA THR A 336 15.53 -29.18 -8.12
C THR A 336 15.69 -29.25 -9.65
N ASP A 337 15.67 -28.11 -10.35
CA ASP A 337 15.85 -28.07 -11.81
C ASP A 337 17.34 -27.97 -12.14
N ALA A 338 17.81 -28.91 -12.96
CA ALA A 338 19.21 -29.01 -13.37
C ALA A 338 19.72 -27.81 -14.18
N ASN A 339 18.85 -26.90 -14.66
CA ASN A 339 19.25 -25.70 -15.40
C ASN A 339 19.29 -24.44 -14.53
N TRP A 340 18.89 -24.55 -13.26
CA TRP A 340 18.76 -23.42 -12.36
C TRP A 340 19.59 -23.63 -11.08
N GLY A 341 19.98 -22.53 -10.46
CA GLY A 341 20.62 -22.54 -9.15
C GLY A 341 19.89 -21.62 -8.19
N ALA A 342 20.21 -21.72 -6.90
CA ALA A 342 19.67 -20.81 -5.88
C ALA A 342 19.82 -19.33 -6.28
N VAL A 343 20.88 -19.01 -7.02
CA VAL A 343 21.10 -17.73 -7.68
C VAL A 343 21.06 -17.94 -9.19
N SER A 344 20.07 -17.34 -9.86
CA SER A 344 19.90 -17.46 -11.30
C SER A 344 19.87 -16.11 -12.01
N VAL A 345 20.60 -16.01 -13.12
CA VAL A 345 20.77 -14.76 -13.87
C VAL A 345 20.39 -14.97 -15.34
N HIS A 346 19.39 -14.22 -15.82
CA HIS A 346 18.90 -14.26 -17.18
C HIS A 346 19.17 -12.93 -17.89
N ASP A 347 20.32 -12.81 -18.57
CA ASP A 347 20.81 -11.59 -19.21
C ASP A 347 21.16 -10.40 -18.27
N GLY A 348 21.22 -10.58 -16.94
CA GLY A 348 21.55 -9.54 -15.96
C GLY A 348 22.98 -9.60 -15.39
N THR A 349 23.27 -8.78 -14.38
CA THR A 349 24.51 -8.88 -13.59
C THR A 349 24.23 -9.00 -12.10
N ILE A 350 24.90 -9.91 -11.43
CA ILE A 350 24.86 -10.02 -9.96
C ILE A 350 26.26 -9.87 -9.37
N LYS A 351 26.34 -9.19 -8.23
CA LYS A 351 27.54 -9.03 -7.40
C LYS A 351 27.28 -9.62 -6.03
N ILE A 352 28.09 -10.56 -5.58
CA ILE A 352 28.00 -11.21 -4.28
C ILE A 352 29.25 -10.85 -3.48
N ASN A 353 29.07 -10.03 -2.45
CA ASN A 353 30.13 -9.62 -1.54
C ASN A 353 30.18 -10.49 -0.27
N GLY A 354 29.06 -11.12 0.08
CA GLY A 354 28.93 -11.97 1.26
C GLY A 354 27.53 -12.58 1.40
N GLY A 355 27.35 -13.40 2.42
CA GLY A 355 26.10 -14.15 2.68
C GLY A 355 26.29 -15.66 2.70
N GLU A 356 25.28 -16.36 3.17
CA GLU A 356 25.18 -17.82 3.18
C GLU A 356 24.17 -18.25 2.13
N PHE A 357 24.58 -19.12 1.21
CA PHE A 357 23.77 -19.62 0.10
C PHE A 357 23.65 -21.13 0.24
N ILE A 358 22.42 -21.62 0.22
CA ILE A 358 22.10 -23.04 0.37
C ILE A 358 21.19 -23.46 -0.79
N SER A 359 21.56 -24.54 -1.47
CA SER A 359 20.74 -25.21 -2.49
C SER A 359 20.58 -26.67 -2.14
N ALA A 360 19.34 -27.15 -2.10
CA ALA A 360 19.03 -28.53 -1.72
C ALA A 360 19.67 -29.59 -2.63
N GLU A 361 19.85 -29.30 -3.93
CA GLU A 361 20.45 -30.24 -4.89
C GLU A 361 21.91 -29.97 -5.23
N GLY A 362 22.52 -28.91 -4.65
CA GLY A 362 23.93 -28.60 -4.84
C GLY A 362 24.23 -27.53 -5.89
N HIS A 363 23.33 -27.33 -6.87
CA HIS A 363 23.48 -26.30 -7.89
C HIS A 363 23.21 -24.90 -7.29
N MET A 364 24.25 -24.06 -7.25
CA MET A 364 24.20 -22.71 -6.70
C MET A 364 23.93 -21.66 -7.75
N PHE A 365 24.51 -21.80 -8.95
CA PHE A 365 24.48 -20.77 -9.99
C PHE A 365 23.87 -21.28 -11.29
N GLY A 366 22.89 -20.53 -11.80
CA GLY A 366 22.33 -20.71 -13.14
C GLY A 366 22.51 -19.45 -13.99
N LEU A 367 22.97 -19.60 -15.23
CA LEU A 367 23.05 -18.52 -16.21
C LEU A 367 22.27 -18.88 -17.47
N ILE A 368 21.40 -17.97 -17.90
CA ILE A 368 20.54 -18.12 -19.07
C ILE A 368 20.66 -16.82 -19.89
N GLY A 369 20.57 -16.87 -21.22
CA GLY A 369 20.40 -15.66 -22.05
C GLY A 369 21.36 -15.52 -23.22
N THR A 370 21.23 -14.40 -23.95
CA THR A 370 21.90 -14.15 -25.25
C THR A 370 22.79 -12.90 -25.27
N THR A 371 22.72 -12.06 -24.23
CA THR A 371 23.39 -10.76 -24.12
C THR A 371 24.51 -10.71 -23.06
N CYS A 372 24.90 -11.86 -22.51
CA CYS A 372 26.00 -12.11 -21.55
C CYS A 372 25.63 -11.84 -20.07
N PRO A 373 24.87 -12.75 -19.42
CA PRO A 373 24.73 -12.73 -17.96
C PRO A 373 26.10 -12.82 -17.26
N LYS A 374 26.21 -12.22 -16.07
CA LYS A 374 27.47 -12.20 -15.31
C LYS A 374 27.25 -12.31 -13.80
N ILE A 375 28.00 -13.21 -13.16
CA ILE A 375 28.07 -13.34 -11.70
C ILE A 375 29.47 -12.93 -11.25
N VAL A 376 29.56 -12.00 -10.30
CA VAL A 376 30.84 -11.54 -9.72
C VAL A 376 30.82 -11.79 -8.22
N ILE A 377 31.79 -12.53 -7.71
CA ILE A 377 31.81 -13.00 -6.32
C ILE A 377 33.11 -12.57 -5.65
N THR A 378 33.01 -12.00 -4.46
CA THR A 378 34.14 -11.55 -3.64
C THR A 378 34.11 -12.07 -2.20
N GLY A 379 33.05 -12.80 -1.82
CA GLY A 379 32.89 -13.41 -0.50
C GLY A 379 31.58 -14.18 -0.36
N GLY A 380 31.43 -14.90 0.75
CA GLY A 380 30.23 -15.68 1.07
C GLY A 380 30.51 -17.14 1.41
N THR A 381 29.45 -17.90 1.66
CA THR A 381 29.45 -19.35 1.90
C THR A 381 28.43 -20.01 0.98
N PHE A 382 28.79 -21.10 0.31
CA PHE A 382 27.98 -21.80 -0.68
C PHE A 382 27.93 -23.28 -0.31
N ASN A 383 26.75 -23.79 0.09
CA ASN A 383 26.57 -25.16 0.57
C ASN A 383 27.62 -25.60 1.61
N ASN A 384 27.83 -24.76 2.62
CA ASN A 384 28.81 -24.90 3.71
C ASN A 384 30.29 -24.70 3.35
N ALA A 385 30.65 -24.49 2.08
CA ALA A 385 32.01 -24.12 1.68
C ALA A 385 32.16 -22.60 1.63
N THR A 386 33.15 -22.06 2.32
CA THR A 386 33.45 -20.62 2.29
C THR A 386 34.14 -20.23 0.98
N PHE A 387 34.00 -18.96 0.59
CA PHE A 387 34.70 -18.40 -0.57
C PHE A 387 36.22 -18.67 -0.52
N ASP A 388 36.84 -18.47 0.65
CA ASP A 388 38.28 -18.67 0.83
C ASP A 388 38.68 -20.14 0.68
N GLU A 389 37.85 -21.08 1.15
CA GLU A 389 38.08 -22.52 0.96
C GLU A 389 37.99 -22.91 -0.53
N LEU A 390 37.00 -22.39 -1.26
CA LEU A 390 36.82 -22.67 -2.69
C LEU A 390 37.96 -22.09 -3.53
N VAL A 391 38.42 -20.88 -3.21
CA VAL A 391 39.55 -20.24 -3.89
C VAL A 391 40.89 -20.94 -3.56
N ALA A 392 41.04 -21.47 -2.34
CA ALA A 392 42.24 -22.18 -1.90
C ALA A 392 42.27 -23.67 -2.31
N ALA A 393 41.21 -24.19 -2.93
CA ALA A 393 41.16 -25.57 -3.39
C ALA A 393 42.25 -25.88 -4.42
N GLU A 394 42.74 -27.12 -4.43
CA GLU A 394 43.80 -27.59 -5.36
C GLU A 394 43.40 -27.35 -6.82
N ASP A 395 42.11 -27.53 -7.13
CA ASP A 395 41.49 -27.19 -8.41
C ASP A 395 40.32 -26.22 -8.16
N SER A 396 40.65 -24.96 -7.88
CA SER A 396 39.68 -23.93 -7.54
C SER A 396 38.70 -23.63 -8.66
N VAL A 397 39.13 -23.63 -9.93
CA VAL A 397 38.24 -23.45 -11.08
C VAL A 397 37.20 -24.55 -11.14
N LYS A 398 37.61 -25.81 -10.98
CA LYS A 398 36.66 -26.93 -10.94
C LYS A 398 35.72 -26.85 -9.74
N ALA A 399 36.23 -26.50 -8.56
CA ALA A 399 35.41 -26.37 -7.36
C ALA A 399 34.26 -25.36 -7.56
N TRP A 400 34.51 -24.26 -8.27
CA TRP A 400 33.47 -23.29 -8.65
C TRP A 400 32.55 -23.79 -9.78
N LYS A 401 33.08 -24.49 -10.79
CA LYS A 401 32.27 -25.11 -11.85
C LYS A 401 31.30 -26.15 -11.30
N ASP A 402 31.71 -26.93 -10.30
CA ASP A 402 30.87 -27.96 -9.67
C ASP A 402 29.65 -27.34 -8.92
N LEU A 403 29.66 -26.03 -8.63
CA LEU A 403 28.53 -25.29 -8.07
C LEU A 403 27.55 -24.77 -9.13
N CYS A 404 27.84 -24.93 -10.42
CA CYS A 404 27.01 -24.43 -11.50
C CYS A 404 26.02 -25.49 -12.01
N ALA A 405 24.86 -25.04 -12.46
CA ALA A 405 23.84 -25.84 -13.15
C ALA A 405 24.21 -26.12 -14.63
N GLY A 406 25.31 -25.58 -15.13
CA GLY A 406 25.76 -25.71 -16.51
C GLY A 406 27.27 -25.57 -16.67
N ASP A 407 27.77 -25.84 -17.87
CA ASP A 407 29.18 -25.63 -18.20
C ASP A 407 29.40 -24.16 -18.56
N TYR A 408 29.78 -23.39 -17.54
CA TYR A 408 30.06 -21.98 -17.64
C TYR A 408 31.56 -21.71 -17.51
N ASP A 409 32.01 -20.59 -18.06
CA ASP A 409 33.36 -20.11 -17.87
C ASP A 409 33.53 -19.51 -16.47
N VAL A 410 34.58 -19.94 -15.77
CA VAL A 410 34.95 -19.46 -14.44
C VAL A 410 36.34 -18.85 -14.49
N ALA A 411 36.43 -17.57 -14.14
CA ALA A 411 37.67 -16.83 -14.06
C ALA A 411 37.93 -16.34 -12.63
N ILE A 412 39.14 -16.60 -12.12
CA ILE A 412 39.60 -16.11 -10.82
C ILE A 412 40.68 -15.05 -11.07
N SER A 413 40.48 -13.86 -10.53
CA SER A 413 41.36 -12.71 -10.74
C SER A 413 41.50 -11.87 -9.47
N VAL A 414 42.35 -10.86 -9.50
CA VAL A 414 42.47 -9.86 -8.44
C VAL A 414 42.03 -8.51 -9.01
N ASN A 415 41.10 -7.84 -8.35
CA ASN A 415 40.62 -6.52 -8.78
C ASN A 415 41.60 -5.39 -8.41
N GLU A 416 41.28 -4.17 -8.80
CA GLU A 416 42.11 -2.97 -8.54
C GLU A 416 42.29 -2.67 -7.04
N GLU A 417 41.40 -3.18 -6.18
CA GLU A 417 41.49 -3.05 -4.72
C GLU A 417 42.34 -4.15 -4.07
N GLY A 418 42.91 -5.07 -4.85
CA GLY A 418 43.70 -6.19 -4.35
C GLY A 418 42.86 -7.34 -3.78
N LYS A 419 41.55 -7.37 -4.03
CA LYS A 419 40.66 -8.46 -3.60
C LYS A 419 40.55 -9.54 -4.67
N THR A 420 40.55 -10.80 -4.24
CA THR A 420 40.24 -11.92 -5.12
C THR A 420 38.79 -11.83 -5.58
N VAL A 421 38.57 -12.04 -6.88
CA VAL A 421 37.26 -11.98 -7.52
C VAL A 421 37.09 -13.21 -8.39
N VAL A 422 35.96 -13.89 -8.22
CA VAL A 422 35.50 -14.97 -9.08
C VAL A 422 34.43 -14.42 -10.01
N THR A 423 34.58 -14.65 -11.31
CA THR A 423 33.61 -14.25 -12.33
C THR A 423 33.10 -15.49 -13.05
N ILE A 424 31.77 -15.62 -13.14
CA ILE A 424 31.09 -16.67 -13.91
C ILE A 424 30.37 -16.03 -15.08
N THR A 425 30.59 -16.55 -16.27
CA THR A 425 29.98 -16.11 -17.54
C THR A 425 29.52 -17.32 -18.36
N PRO A 426 28.55 -17.15 -19.28
CA PRO A 426 28.13 -18.19 -20.21
C PRO A 426 29.27 -18.92 -20.88
#